data_AF-A0A962YCE0-F1
#
_entry.id   AF-A0A962YCE0-F1
#
_cell.length_a   1.000
_cell.length_b   1.000
_cell.length_c   1.000
_cell.angle_alpha   90.00
_cell.angle_beta   90.00
_cell.angle_gamma   90.00
#
_symmetry.space_group_name_H-M   'P 1'
#
loop_
_entity.id
_entity.type
_entity.pdbx_description
1 polymer ?
#
loop_
_entity_poly.entity_id
_entity_poly.type
_entity_poly.pdbx_seq_one_letter_code
_entity_poly.pdbx_strand_id
1 'polypeptide(L)'
;MVVDLLFFGLAVWAFAAALNKTAFNSKPASKILTWTLTIIVFSSSVIAMSMAKAIRYSAISDMVGFQLKPENPLDLLGAFTLAWFFYWSINRRSDERVINKKNRPSPLIAKWKFNNNLKRHSIVVVIALILGFIVFEPWFTEQFSLKRSHLDAVAPMSDSKTVAKADTNPICDVHKVYDGDTLTMYCKQQQLAIRIWGIDAPEIGQKPWGNQSQEYLKWLINGKTVQAQIIGPDQYGRTVARLFVAGQDVGLQMVRNGYAIVYEQYNNSKDYLRAQAEAKRAKFGVWSQPGDHQDPVAWRRKRL
;
A
#
# COMPACT_ATOMS: atom_id res chain seq x y z
N MET A 1 -7.32 -3.02 -6.92
CA MET A 1 -6.49 -2.61 -8.07
C MET A 1 -7.18 -2.93 -9.39
N VAL A 2 -7.48 -4.20 -9.69
CA VAL A 2 -8.14 -4.58 -10.96
C VAL A 2 -9.50 -3.91 -11.15
N VAL A 3 -10.34 -3.90 -10.10
CA VAL A 3 -11.68 -3.26 -10.15
C VAL A 3 -11.59 -1.78 -10.52
N ASP A 4 -10.69 -1.03 -9.90
CA ASP A 4 -10.51 0.39 -10.19
C ASP A 4 -9.99 0.60 -11.61
N LEU A 5 -9.05 -0.22 -12.06
CA LEU A 5 -8.53 -0.14 -13.41
C LEU A 5 -9.61 -0.39 -14.46
N LEU A 6 -10.55 -1.30 -14.19
CA LEU A 6 -11.71 -1.52 -15.05
C LEU A 6 -12.66 -0.33 -15.06
N PHE A 7 -13.01 0.20 -13.89
CA PHE A 7 -13.93 1.33 -13.77
C PHE A 7 -13.37 2.60 -14.42
N PHE A 8 -12.13 2.98 -14.07
CA PHE A 8 -11.46 4.14 -14.66
C PHE A 8 -11.11 3.90 -16.13
N GLY A 9 -10.78 2.67 -16.52
CA GLY A 9 -10.56 2.28 -17.91
C GLY A 9 -11.79 2.52 -18.78
N LEU A 10 -12.98 2.14 -18.30
CA LEU A 10 -14.25 2.40 -18.99
C LEU A 10 -14.56 3.90 -19.08
N ALA A 11 -14.29 4.67 -18.03
CA ALA A 11 -14.48 6.11 -18.04
C ALA A 11 -13.55 6.81 -19.04
N VAL A 12 -12.26 6.46 -19.04
CA VAL A 12 -11.25 6.98 -19.97
C VAL A 12 -11.59 6.58 -21.41
N TRP A 13 -12.06 5.35 -21.62
CA TRP A 13 -12.54 4.88 -22.92
C TRP A 13 -13.75 5.70 -23.41
N ALA A 14 -14.77 5.87 -22.57
CA ALA A 14 -15.97 6.62 -22.92
C ALA A 14 -15.65 8.08 -23.26
N PHE A 15 -14.73 8.69 -22.49
CA PHE A 15 -14.23 10.02 -22.76
C PHE A 15 -13.48 10.11 -24.10
N ALA A 16 -12.58 9.17 -24.38
CA ALA A 16 -11.88 9.09 -25.66
C ALA A 16 -12.85 8.92 -26.84
N ALA A 17 -13.86 8.06 -26.69
CA ALA A 17 -14.89 7.82 -27.70
C ALA A 17 -15.74 9.09 -27.95
N ALA A 18 -16.13 9.79 -26.88
CA ALA A 18 -16.85 11.05 -26.98
C ALA A 18 -16.02 12.14 -27.69
N LEU A 19 -14.73 12.27 -27.35
CA LEU A 19 -13.81 13.20 -28.04
C LEU A 19 -13.67 12.86 -29.52
N ASN A 20 -13.52 11.57 -29.84
CA ASN A 20 -13.37 11.14 -31.23
C ASN A 20 -14.63 11.46 -32.06
N LYS A 21 -15.82 11.24 -31.49
CA LYS A 21 -17.10 11.51 -32.16
C LYS A 21 -17.40 13.01 -32.29
N THR A 22 -17.08 13.82 -31.27
CA THR A 22 -17.49 15.24 -31.21
C THR A 22 -16.42 16.21 -31.66
N ALA A 23 -15.22 16.15 -31.05
CA ALA A 23 -14.15 17.11 -31.27
C ALA A 23 -13.31 16.76 -32.50
N PHE A 24 -13.12 15.46 -32.79
CA PHE A 24 -12.27 15.02 -33.89
C PHE A 24 -13.04 14.54 -35.14
N ASN A 25 -14.37 14.40 -35.05
CA ASN A 25 -15.23 13.93 -36.14
C ASN A 25 -14.67 12.66 -36.83
N SER A 26 -14.27 11.68 -36.01
CA SER A 26 -13.66 10.41 -36.41
C SER A 26 -12.31 10.52 -37.15
N LYS A 27 -11.66 11.69 -37.14
CA LYS A 27 -10.30 11.88 -37.68
C LYS A 27 -9.26 11.77 -36.57
N PRO A 28 -8.03 11.34 -36.87
CA PRO A 28 -6.97 11.33 -35.86
C PRO A 28 -6.64 12.76 -35.40
N ALA A 29 -6.45 12.92 -34.09
CA ALA A 29 -6.03 14.19 -33.49
C ALA A 29 -4.61 14.59 -33.95
N SER A 30 -4.31 15.90 -33.92
CA SER A 30 -2.96 16.38 -34.25
C SER A 30 -1.96 15.91 -33.20
N LYS A 31 -0.70 15.68 -33.60
CA LYS A 31 0.35 15.15 -32.70
C LYS A 31 0.45 15.95 -31.40
N ILE A 32 0.48 17.28 -31.48
CA ILE A 32 0.60 18.17 -30.32
C ILE A 32 -0.61 17.98 -29.39
N LEU A 33 -1.82 17.96 -29.94
CA LEU A 33 -3.05 17.83 -29.16
C LEU A 33 -3.18 16.44 -28.51
N THR A 34 -2.75 15.39 -29.21
CA THR A 34 -2.72 14.02 -28.67
C THR A 34 -1.81 13.94 -27.45
N TRP A 35 -0.60 14.50 -27.53
CA TRP A 35 0.34 14.51 -26.40
C TRP A 35 -0.18 15.32 -25.21
N THR A 36 -0.73 16.52 -25.45
CA THR A 36 -1.26 17.36 -24.36
C THR A 36 -2.42 16.68 -23.63
N LEU A 37 -3.39 16.12 -24.37
CA LEU A 37 -4.52 15.41 -23.77
C LEU A 37 -4.06 14.16 -23.01
N THR A 38 -3.07 13.44 -23.52
CA THR A 38 -2.52 12.25 -22.86
C THR A 38 -1.85 12.59 -21.53
N ILE A 39 -1.09 13.69 -21.47
CA ILE A 39 -0.45 14.15 -20.22
C ILE A 39 -1.50 14.59 -19.19
N ILE A 40 -2.58 15.24 -19.63
CA ILE A 40 -3.69 15.64 -18.75
C ILE A 40 -4.37 14.40 -18.18
N VAL A 41 -4.70 13.40 -19.01
CA VAL A 41 -5.32 12.13 -18.58
C VAL A 41 -4.39 11.36 -17.65
N PHE A 42 -3.08 11.34 -17.91
CA PHE A 42 -2.11 10.74 -17.01
C PHE A 42 -2.13 11.40 -15.64
N SER A 43 -2.02 12.73 -15.60
CA SER A 43 -1.97 13.50 -14.35
C SER A 43 -3.23 13.34 -13.52
N SER A 44 -4.42 13.41 -14.15
CA SER A 44 -5.69 13.20 -13.46
C SER A 44 -5.87 11.76 -12.98
N SER A 45 -5.36 10.78 -13.74
CA SER A 45 -5.43 9.37 -13.39
C SER A 45 -4.50 9.03 -12.21
N VAL A 46 -3.33 9.67 -12.07
CA VAL A 46 -2.49 9.53 -10.87
C VAL A 46 -3.28 9.92 -9.64
N ILE A 47 -3.94 11.07 -9.66
CA ILE A 47 -4.71 11.57 -8.51
C ILE A 47 -5.88 10.62 -8.21
N ALA A 48 -6.72 10.33 -9.21
CA ALA A 48 -7.91 9.51 -9.05
C ALA A 48 -7.61 8.09 -8.53
N MET A 49 -6.58 7.44 -9.09
CA MET A 49 -6.20 6.09 -8.67
C MET A 49 -5.54 6.09 -7.28
N SER A 50 -4.75 7.11 -6.95
CA SER A 50 -4.15 7.25 -5.61
C SER A 50 -5.23 7.47 -4.54
N MET A 51 -6.25 8.27 -4.85
CA MET A 51 -7.41 8.46 -3.97
C MET A 51 -8.24 7.19 -3.80
N ALA A 52 -8.57 6.50 -4.89
CA ALA A 52 -9.31 5.23 -4.83
C ALA A 52 -8.56 4.17 -4.02
N LYS A 53 -7.22 4.13 -4.18
CA LYS A 53 -6.34 3.30 -3.35
C LYS A 53 -6.42 3.70 -1.88
N ALA A 54 -6.31 4.98 -1.54
CA ALA A 54 -6.40 5.46 -0.16
C ALA A 54 -7.76 5.13 0.49
N ILE A 55 -8.87 5.37 -0.20
CA ILE A 55 -10.23 5.08 0.28
C ILE A 55 -10.39 3.59 0.56
N ARG A 56 -9.98 2.73 -0.38
CA ARG A 56 -10.07 1.28 -0.19
C ARG A 56 -9.21 0.80 0.99
N TYR A 57 -8.01 1.33 1.14
CA TYR A 57 -7.15 0.97 2.27
C TYR A 57 -7.77 1.41 3.60
N SER A 58 -8.40 2.59 3.64
CA SER A 58 -9.17 3.04 4.81
C SER A 58 -10.37 2.13 5.11
N ALA A 59 -11.15 1.77 4.09
CA ALA A 59 -12.32 0.91 4.28
C ALA A 59 -11.92 -0.50 4.76
N ILE A 60 -10.86 -1.08 4.19
CA ILE A 60 -10.33 -2.37 4.65
C ILE A 60 -9.78 -2.21 6.08
N SER A 61 -9.08 -1.12 6.38
CA SER A 61 -8.57 -0.80 7.71
C SER A 61 -9.68 -0.80 8.77
N ASP A 62 -10.82 -0.17 8.47
CA ASP A 62 -11.98 -0.13 9.36
C ASP A 62 -12.62 -1.51 9.53
N MET A 63 -12.65 -2.34 8.47
CA MET A 63 -13.19 -3.71 8.52
C MET A 63 -12.31 -4.68 9.32
N VAL A 64 -10.98 -4.54 9.21
CA VAL A 64 -10.02 -5.44 9.86
C VAL A 64 -9.57 -4.95 11.23
N GLY A 65 -9.88 -3.69 11.58
CA GLY A 65 -9.48 -3.07 12.85
C GLY A 65 -8.00 -2.67 12.94
N PHE A 66 -7.31 -2.53 11.80
CA PHE A 66 -5.88 -2.14 11.74
C PHE A 66 -5.62 -1.10 10.65
N GLN A 67 -4.81 -0.07 10.96
CA GLN A 67 -4.46 0.98 10.00
C GLN A 67 -3.57 0.45 8.88
N LEU A 68 -4.17 0.17 7.72
CA LEU A 68 -3.46 -0.23 6.51
C LEU A 68 -3.02 1.01 5.73
N LYS A 69 -1.72 1.13 5.45
CA LYS A 69 -1.17 2.15 4.55
C LYS A 69 -0.64 1.46 3.29
N PRO A 70 -0.94 1.99 2.09
CA PRO A 70 -0.37 1.46 0.87
C PRO A 70 1.15 1.70 0.85
N GLU A 71 1.91 0.70 0.40
CA GLU A 71 3.37 0.76 0.31
C GLU A 71 3.85 1.94 -0.55
N ASN A 72 3.15 2.19 -1.66
CA ASN A 72 3.29 3.39 -2.48
C ASN A 72 1.99 4.20 -2.46
N PRO A 73 2.01 5.48 -2.04
CA PRO A 73 0.81 6.31 -1.99
C PRO A 73 0.30 6.66 -3.39
N LEU A 74 1.21 6.76 -4.36
CA LEU A 74 0.91 7.11 -5.75
C LEU A 74 0.74 5.85 -6.62
N ASP A 75 -0.29 5.83 -7.46
CA ASP A 75 -0.51 4.76 -8.45
C ASP A 75 -0.06 5.19 -9.85
N LEU A 76 1.26 5.15 -10.08
CA LEU A 76 1.88 5.56 -11.34
C LEU A 76 1.68 4.53 -12.45
N LEU A 77 1.68 3.23 -12.12
CA LEU A 77 1.53 2.15 -13.10
C LEU A 77 0.11 2.14 -13.67
N GLY A 78 -0.90 2.28 -12.81
CA GLY A 78 -2.29 2.44 -13.23
C GLY A 78 -2.47 3.65 -14.13
N ALA A 79 -1.97 4.82 -13.71
CA ALA A 79 -2.07 6.04 -14.50
C ALA A 79 -1.38 5.93 -15.87
N PHE A 80 -0.22 5.28 -15.93
CA PHE A 80 0.48 5.02 -17.19
C PHE A 80 -0.34 4.13 -18.12
N THR A 81 -0.94 3.05 -17.61
CA THR A 81 -1.77 2.16 -18.43
C THR A 81 -3.01 2.87 -18.97
N LEU A 82 -3.67 3.71 -18.17
CA LEU A 82 -4.83 4.50 -18.62
C LEU A 82 -4.44 5.56 -19.66
N ALA A 83 -3.32 6.25 -19.45
CA ALA A 83 -2.83 7.25 -20.40
C ALA A 83 -2.40 6.62 -21.74
N TRP A 84 -1.71 5.48 -21.70
CA TRP A 84 -1.34 4.72 -22.89
C TRP A 84 -2.56 4.25 -23.66
N PHE A 85 -3.56 3.71 -22.96
CA PHE A 85 -4.82 3.28 -23.55
C PHE A 85 -5.60 4.45 -24.17
N PHE A 86 -5.66 5.59 -23.48
CA PHE A 86 -6.26 6.81 -23.99
C PHE A 86 -5.58 7.29 -25.28
N TYR A 87 -4.25 7.41 -25.25
CA TYR A 87 -3.43 7.77 -26.42
C TYR A 87 -3.72 6.87 -27.61
N TRP A 88 -3.70 5.56 -27.39
CA TRP A 88 -4.02 4.57 -28.41
C TRP A 88 -5.44 4.76 -28.95
N SER A 89 -6.42 5.00 -28.07
CA SER A 89 -7.83 5.15 -28.46
C SER A 89 -8.09 6.37 -29.33
N ILE A 90 -7.47 7.53 -29.05
CA ILE A 90 -7.65 8.76 -29.85
C ILE A 90 -6.77 8.78 -31.11
N ASN A 91 -5.73 7.95 -31.17
CA ASN A 91 -4.81 7.85 -32.32
C ASN A 91 -5.11 6.63 -33.20
N ARG A 92 -6.07 5.78 -32.82
CA ARG A 92 -6.52 4.64 -33.62
C ARG A 92 -7.12 5.17 -34.91
N ARG A 93 -6.39 5.01 -36.02
CA ARG A 93 -6.93 5.22 -37.37
C ARG A 93 -8.15 4.30 -37.49
N SER A 94 -9.35 4.86 -37.61
CA SER A 94 -10.46 4.13 -38.20
C SER A 94 -10.00 3.77 -39.61
N ASP A 95 -9.69 2.51 -39.86
CA ASP A 95 -9.31 2.05 -41.18
C ASP A 95 -10.55 2.13 -42.10
N GLU A 96 -10.85 3.35 -42.59
CA GLU A 96 -11.61 3.56 -43.83
C GLU A 96 -10.78 3.16 -45.07
N ARG A 97 -9.58 2.59 -44.87
CA ARG A 97 -8.71 2.08 -45.93
C ARG A 97 -9.24 0.82 -46.64
N VAL A 98 -10.38 0.27 -46.23
CA VAL A 98 -11.03 -0.85 -46.94
C VAL A 98 -12.17 -0.40 -47.87
N ILE A 99 -12.85 0.73 -47.60
CA ILE A 99 -14.03 1.12 -48.41
C ILE A 99 -13.67 2.12 -49.52
N ASN A 100 -12.63 2.95 -49.36
CA ASN A 100 -12.35 4.03 -50.32
C ASN A 100 -11.04 3.90 -51.10
N LYS A 101 -10.53 2.66 -51.27
CA LYS A 101 -9.37 2.41 -52.15
C LYS A 101 -9.75 2.23 -53.63
N LYS A 102 -11.05 2.28 -53.97
CA LYS A 102 -11.53 1.96 -55.32
C LYS A 102 -11.80 3.16 -56.24
N ASN A 103 -11.81 4.41 -55.78
CA ASN A 103 -11.99 5.58 -56.66
C ASN A 103 -10.99 6.72 -56.35
N ARG A 104 -10.12 7.01 -57.34
CA ARG A 104 -9.06 8.06 -57.44
C ARG A 104 -9.63 9.51 -57.35
N PRO A 105 -8.83 10.64 -57.39
CA PRO A 105 -7.38 10.84 -57.58
C PRO A 105 -6.71 11.73 -56.50
N SER A 106 -5.40 12.00 -56.63
CA SER A 106 -4.65 12.94 -55.77
C SER A 106 -5.02 14.40 -56.05
N PRO A 107 -5.17 15.23 -55.00
CA PRO A 107 -4.72 16.62 -55.15
C PRO A 107 -4.09 17.24 -53.88
N LEU A 108 -2.99 17.93 -54.15
CA LEU A 108 -2.53 19.24 -53.63
C LEU A 108 -3.28 19.86 -52.43
N ILE A 109 -2.48 20.19 -51.40
CA ILE A 109 -2.63 21.25 -50.37
C ILE A 109 -4.07 21.73 -50.12
N ALA A 110 -4.77 21.06 -49.19
CA ALA A 110 -5.96 21.62 -48.57
C ALA A 110 -5.54 22.65 -47.50
N LYS A 111 -5.61 23.92 -47.85
CA LYS A 111 -5.48 25.07 -46.94
C LYS A 111 -6.56 24.96 -45.86
N TRP A 112 -6.16 24.78 -44.60
CA TRP A 112 -7.08 24.65 -43.47
C TRP A 112 -7.56 26.03 -43.00
N LYS A 113 -8.88 26.25 -42.97
CA LYS A 113 -9.49 27.45 -42.39
C LYS A 113 -10.03 27.08 -41.01
N PHE A 114 -9.39 27.61 -39.96
CA PHE A 114 -9.69 27.29 -38.56
C PHE A 114 -11.03 27.90 -38.14
N ASN A 115 -12.01 27.07 -37.76
CA ASN A 115 -13.31 27.53 -37.26
C ASN A 115 -13.18 28.01 -35.80
N ASN A 116 -13.35 29.30 -35.56
CA ASN A 116 -13.13 29.94 -34.25
C ASN A 116 -14.18 29.58 -33.18
N ASN A 117 -15.31 28.97 -33.55
CA ASN A 117 -16.31 28.51 -32.56
C ASN A 117 -15.85 27.29 -31.74
N LEU A 118 -14.92 26.48 -32.27
CA LEU A 118 -14.38 25.30 -31.56
C LEU A 118 -13.47 25.69 -30.38
N LYS A 119 -12.86 26.88 -30.43
CA LYS A 119 -12.07 27.42 -29.31
C LYS A 119 -12.97 27.79 -28.12
N ARG A 120 -14.15 28.36 -28.36
CA ARG A 120 -15.03 28.84 -27.29
C ARG A 120 -15.58 27.71 -26.43
N HIS A 121 -16.03 26.60 -27.01
CA HIS A 121 -16.58 25.50 -26.21
C HIS A 121 -15.51 24.67 -25.50
N SER A 122 -14.34 24.48 -26.15
CA SER A 122 -13.21 23.78 -25.50
C SER A 122 -12.64 24.57 -24.32
N ILE A 123 -12.57 25.91 -24.44
CA ILE A 123 -12.14 26.79 -23.35
C ILE A 123 -13.17 26.80 -22.21
N VAL A 124 -14.48 26.82 -22.52
CA VAL A 124 -15.54 26.79 -21.50
C VAL A 124 -15.52 25.48 -20.70
N VAL A 125 -15.28 24.33 -21.35
CA VAL A 125 -15.16 23.04 -20.66
C VAL A 125 -13.92 22.98 -19.77
N VAL A 126 -12.77 23.48 -20.25
CA VAL A 126 -11.53 23.52 -19.46
C VAL A 126 -11.66 24.50 -18.28
N ILE A 127 -12.28 25.67 -18.48
CA ILE A 127 -12.57 26.62 -17.41
C ILE A 127 -13.56 26.03 -16.40
N ALA A 128 -14.60 25.30 -16.83
CA ALA A 128 -15.54 24.63 -15.94
C ALA A 128 -14.86 23.53 -15.09
N LEU A 129 -13.88 22.81 -15.65
CA LEU A 129 -13.09 21.81 -14.92
C LEU A 129 -12.12 22.47 -13.92
N ILE A 130 -11.51 23.60 -14.28
CA ILE A 130 -10.62 24.38 -13.38
C ILE A 130 -11.44 25.05 -12.25
N LEU A 131 -12.60 25.62 -12.57
CA LEU A 131 -13.50 26.21 -11.56
C LEU A 131 -14.09 25.14 -10.65
N GLY A 132 -14.44 23.97 -11.19
CA GLY A 132 -14.82 22.80 -10.38
C GLY A 132 -13.70 22.38 -9.42
N PHE A 133 -12.44 22.46 -9.85
CA PHE A 133 -11.27 22.16 -9.02
C PHE A 133 -11.06 23.20 -7.89
N ILE A 134 -11.23 24.49 -8.17
CA ILE A 134 -11.09 25.57 -7.17
C ILE A 134 -12.22 25.55 -6.14
N VAL A 135 -13.44 25.20 -6.53
CA VAL A 135 -14.59 25.10 -5.61
C VAL A 135 -14.55 23.79 -4.79
N PHE A 136 -13.89 22.75 -5.29
CA PHE A 136 -13.80 21.44 -4.62
C PHE A 136 -12.70 21.38 -3.54
N GLU A 137 -11.62 22.15 -3.67
CA GLU A 137 -10.51 22.24 -2.69
C GLU A 137 -10.95 22.65 -1.26
N PRO A 138 -11.75 23.73 -1.06
CA PRO A 138 -12.17 24.16 0.27
C PRO A 138 -13.22 23.25 0.93
N TRP A 139 -14.12 22.64 0.13
CA TRP A 139 -15.12 21.70 0.66
C TRP A 139 -14.50 20.38 1.11
N PHE A 140 -13.42 19.94 0.43
CA PHE A 140 -12.73 18.71 0.75
C PHE A 140 -11.86 18.83 2.01
N THR A 141 -11.28 20.00 2.27
CA THR A 141 -10.49 20.26 3.49
C THR A 141 -11.37 20.23 4.75
N GLU A 142 -12.64 20.63 4.68
CA GLU A 142 -13.57 20.53 5.81
C GLU A 142 -13.95 19.08 6.19
N GLN A 143 -14.07 18.16 5.22
CA GLN A 143 -14.36 16.74 5.49
C GLN A 143 -13.24 16.02 6.27
N PHE A 144 -11.99 16.50 6.17
CA PHE A 144 -10.85 15.92 6.90
C PHE A 144 -10.56 16.60 8.25
N SER A 145 -11.14 17.78 8.51
CA SER A 145 -10.97 18.47 9.80
C SER A 145 -11.82 17.83 10.92
N LEU A 146 -12.99 17.28 10.58
CA LEU A 146 -13.94 16.72 11.55
C LEU A 146 -13.58 15.34 12.13
N LYS A 147 -12.50 14.70 11.67
CA LYS A 147 -11.99 13.43 12.26
C LYS A 147 -10.85 13.65 13.26
N ARG A 148 -10.53 14.91 13.60
CA ARG A 148 -9.48 15.26 14.57
C ARG A 148 -10.02 15.57 15.97
N SER A 149 -11.28 15.98 16.10
CA SER A 149 -11.89 16.36 17.39
C SER A 149 -12.17 15.20 18.34
N HIS A 150 -12.08 13.94 17.89
CA HIS A 150 -12.28 12.77 18.75
C HIS A 150 -11.00 12.20 19.39
N LEU A 151 -9.84 12.84 19.19
CA LEU A 151 -8.56 12.40 19.80
C LEU A 151 -8.04 13.28 20.95
N ASP A 152 -8.69 14.40 21.24
CA ASP A 152 -8.21 15.36 22.26
C ASP A 152 -8.93 15.26 23.62
N ALA A 153 -9.66 14.17 23.88
CA ALA A 153 -10.28 13.91 25.18
C ALA A 153 -9.60 12.74 25.92
N VAL A 154 -8.31 12.88 26.20
CA VAL A 154 -7.66 12.17 27.31
C VAL A 154 -7.17 13.23 28.28
N ALA A 155 -7.95 13.43 29.33
CA ALA A 155 -7.60 14.31 30.44
C ALA A 155 -6.29 13.83 31.11
N PRO A 156 -5.47 14.76 31.66
CA PRO A 156 -4.28 14.38 32.42
C PRO A 156 -4.70 13.95 33.83
N MET A 157 -4.48 12.68 34.17
CA MET A 157 -4.47 12.19 35.55
C MET A 157 -2.99 12.07 35.95
N SER A 158 -2.48 13.09 36.65
CA SER A 158 -2.29 13.13 38.10
C SER A 158 -1.01 12.44 38.56
N ASP A 159 -0.09 13.30 38.99
CA ASP A 159 0.99 13.14 39.96
C ASP A 159 1.40 11.72 40.37
N SER A 160 2.62 11.36 39.98
CA SER A 160 3.52 10.64 40.87
C SER A 160 4.95 11.16 40.69
N LYS A 161 5.44 11.78 41.76
CA LYS A 161 6.85 12.15 41.93
C LYS A 161 7.68 10.87 42.02
N THR A 162 8.39 10.53 40.94
CA THR A 162 9.66 9.80 41.00
C THR A 162 10.46 10.12 39.75
N VAL A 163 11.57 10.82 39.93
CA VAL A 163 12.57 11.08 38.90
C VAL A 163 13.27 9.75 38.58
N ALA A 164 12.91 9.12 37.46
CA ALA A 164 13.68 8.03 36.87
C ALA A 164 13.72 8.21 35.34
N LYS A 165 14.96 8.16 34.82
CA LYS A 165 15.45 8.19 33.43
C LYS A 165 14.38 8.05 32.33
N ALA A 166 14.34 9.00 31.39
CA ALA A 166 13.44 9.00 30.24
C ALA A 166 13.48 7.68 29.43
N ASP A 167 12.40 6.91 29.52
CA ASP A 167 12.10 5.69 28.76
C ASP A 167 11.75 6.02 27.31
N THR A 168 12.73 6.42 26.51
CA THR A 168 12.58 6.41 25.05
C THR A 168 13.03 5.06 24.51
N ASN A 169 12.08 4.21 24.09
CA ASN A 169 12.38 2.99 23.33
C ASN A 169 13.35 3.32 22.20
N PRO A 170 14.55 2.70 22.14
CA PRO A 170 15.54 3.03 21.12
C PRO A 170 15.02 2.75 19.71
N ILE A 171 15.38 3.66 18.81
CA ILE A 171 15.29 3.43 17.37
C ILE A 171 16.52 2.63 16.95
N CYS A 172 16.28 1.58 16.18
CA CYS A 172 17.29 0.63 15.77
C CYS A 172 17.18 0.29 14.29
N ASP A 173 18.33 0.03 13.68
CA ASP A 173 18.44 -0.42 12.29
C ASP A 173 18.72 -1.92 12.25
N VAL A 174 17.97 -2.65 11.40
CA VAL A 174 18.11 -4.10 11.29
C VAL A 174 19.42 -4.44 10.59
N HIS A 175 20.21 -5.32 11.20
CA HIS A 175 21.46 -5.82 10.61
C HIS A 175 21.28 -7.18 9.94
N LYS A 176 20.73 -8.16 10.67
CA LYS A 176 20.56 -9.53 10.15
C LYS A 176 19.42 -10.25 10.85
N VAL A 177 18.61 -10.99 10.08
CA VAL A 177 17.57 -11.89 10.61
C VAL A 177 18.07 -13.33 10.55
N TYR A 178 18.02 -14.04 11.68
CA TYR A 178 18.52 -15.42 11.80
C TYR A 178 17.40 -16.44 11.62
N ASP A 179 16.25 -16.22 12.25
CA ASP A 179 15.06 -17.06 12.17
C ASP A 179 13.80 -16.19 12.30
N GLY A 180 12.66 -16.78 12.64
CA GLY A 180 11.38 -16.07 12.77
C GLY A 180 11.19 -15.26 14.05
N ASP A 181 12.11 -15.33 15.01
CA ASP A 181 11.99 -14.59 16.26
C ASP A 181 13.31 -14.01 16.79
N THR A 182 14.42 -14.23 16.09
CA THR A 182 15.76 -13.81 16.45
C THR A 182 16.42 -13.01 15.31
N LEU A 183 16.90 -11.81 15.65
CA LEU A 183 17.63 -10.92 14.73
C LEU A 183 18.72 -10.13 15.45
N THR A 184 19.64 -9.53 14.71
CA THR A 184 20.55 -8.49 15.22
C THR A 184 20.18 -7.14 14.65
N MET A 185 20.30 -6.10 15.48
CA MET A 185 20.06 -4.71 15.12
C MET A 185 21.09 -3.79 15.77
N TYR A 186 21.32 -2.63 15.15
CA TYR A 186 22.12 -1.55 15.72
C TYR A 186 21.21 -0.54 16.41
N CYS A 187 21.32 -0.43 17.72
CA CYS A 187 20.61 0.56 18.53
C CYS A 187 21.64 1.52 19.13
N LYS A 188 21.56 2.82 18.82
CA LYS A 188 22.55 3.82 19.29
C LYS A 188 24.01 3.37 19.07
N GLN A 189 24.31 2.83 17.89
CA GLN A 189 25.64 2.30 17.48
C GLN A 189 26.11 1.02 18.21
N GLN A 190 25.30 0.44 19.10
CA GLN A 190 25.57 -0.86 19.70
C GLN A 190 24.83 -1.96 18.95
N GLN A 191 25.53 -3.03 18.58
CA GLN A 191 24.91 -4.23 18.03
C GLN A 191 24.25 -5.03 19.16
N LEU A 192 22.95 -5.29 19.04
CA LEU A 192 22.20 -6.12 19.97
C LEU A 192 21.67 -7.35 19.24
N ALA A 193 21.89 -8.53 19.83
CA ALA A 193 21.15 -9.73 19.48
C ALA A 193 19.78 -9.67 20.17
N ILE A 194 18.71 -9.74 19.40
CA ILE A 194 17.34 -9.54 19.86
C ILE A 194 16.55 -10.83 19.72
N ARG A 195 15.84 -11.20 20.79
CA ARG A 195 14.76 -12.19 20.78
C ARG A 195 13.43 -11.45 20.87
N ILE A 196 12.55 -11.64 19.89
CA ILE A 196 11.23 -11.01 19.89
C ILE A 196 10.43 -11.58 21.06
N TRP A 197 9.88 -10.68 21.86
CA TRP A 197 9.13 -11.05 23.06
C TRP A 197 7.84 -11.79 22.73
N GLY A 198 7.51 -12.79 23.54
CA GLY A 198 6.17 -13.37 23.63
C GLY A 198 5.74 -14.25 22.45
N ILE A 199 6.66 -14.59 21.54
CA ILE A 199 6.42 -15.49 20.42
C ILE A 199 7.47 -16.61 20.39
N ASP A 200 7.15 -17.71 19.73
CA ASP A 200 8.08 -18.78 19.38
C ASP A 200 7.88 -19.14 17.91
N ALA A 201 8.93 -19.00 17.11
CA ALA A 201 8.90 -19.31 15.70
C ALA A 201 9.39 -20.73 15.42
N PRO A 202 8.96 -21.36 14.31
CA PRO A 202 9.57 -22.58 13.86
C PRO A 202 11.08 -22.37 13.63
N GLU A 203 11.90 -23.19 14.28
CA GLU A 203 13.34 -23.26 14.04
C GLU A 203 13.66 -23.46 12.54
N ILE A 204 14.77 -22.89 12.06
CA ILE A 204 15.21 -22.99 10.64
C ILE A 204 15.28 -24.45 10.14
N GLY A 205 15.58 -25.41 11.02
CA GLY A 205 15.60 -26.83 10.69
C GLY A 205 14.22 -27.44 10.38
N GLN A 206 13.14 -26.80 10.80
CA GLN A 206 11.75 -27.25 10.59
C GLN A 206 11.25 -26.79 9.21
N LYS A 207 11.70 -27.47 8.16
CA LYS A 207 11.37 -27.12 6.77
C LYS A 207 9.94 -27.53 6.39
N PRO A 208 9.18 -26.68 5.67
CA PRO A 208 9.58 -25.37 5.14
C PRO A 208 9.35 -24.19 6.10
N TRP A 209 8.65 -24.40 7.21
CA TRP A 209 8.11 -23.33 8.06
C TRP A 209 9.15 -22.39 8.68
N GLY A 210 10.32 -22.90 9.07
CA GLY A 210 11.37 -22.06 9.62
C GLY A 210 11.85 -21.01 8.62
N ASN A 211 12.03 -21.41 7.36
CA ASN A 211 12.40 -20.47 6.29
C ASN A 211 11.29 -19.47 6.00
N GLN A 212 10.05 -19.96 5.92
CA GLN A 212 8.88 -19.10 5.69
C GLN A 212 8.71 -18.05 6.79
N SER A 213 8.93 -18.44 8.04
CA SER A 213 8.88 -17.55 9.20
C SER A 213 9.97 -16.48 9.15
N GLN A 214 11.21 -16.90 8.85
CA GLN A 214 12.34 -15.98 8.68
C GLN A 214 12.10 -14.98 7.54
N GLU A 215 11.59 -15.44 6.39
CA GLU A 215 11.27 -14.58 5.24
C GLU A 215 10.18 -13.56 5.56
N TYR A 216 9.14 -13.99 6.29
CA TYR A 216 8.08 -13.09 6.70
C TYR A 216 8.57 -12.02 7.69
N LEU A 217 9.41 -12.40 8.67
CA LEU A 217 10.03 -11.44 9.58
C LEU A 217 10.88 -10.42 8.80
N LYS A 218 11.72 -10.89 7.85
CA LYS A 218 12.50 -10.00 6.97
C LYS A 218 11.58 -9.03 6.24
N TRP A 219 10.49 -9.50 5.64
CA TRP A 219 9.55 -8.64 4.94
C TRP A 219 8.90 -7.57 5.86
N LEU A 220 8.61 -7.92 7.12
CA LEU A 220 8.06 -6.96 8.07
C LEU A 220 9.03 -5.83 8.40
N ILE A 221 10.34 -6.10 8.52
CA ILE A 221 11.30 -5.17 9.11
C ILE A 221 12.35 -4.60 8.13
N ASN A 222 12.53 -5.20 6.95
CA ASN A 222 13.58 -4.81 6.01
C ASN A 222 13.38 -3.39 5.48
N GLY A 223 14.45 -2.59 5.50
CA GLY A 223 14.43 -1.19 5.05
C GLY A 223 13.58 -0.25 5.91
N LYS A 224 13.15 -0.69 7.11
CA LYS A 224 12.28 0.08 7.99
C LYS A 224 12.98 0.38 9.32
N THR A 225 12.65 1.54 9.88
CA THR A 225 13.05 1.95 11.21
C THR A 225 12.29 1.13 12.26
N VAL A 226 13.02 0.42 13.12
CA VAL A 226 12.43 -0.43 14.17
C VAL A 226 12.57 0.28 15.51
N GLN A 227 11.46 0.46 16.21
CA GLN A 227 11.47 0.88 17.61
C GLN A 227 11.48 -0.37 18.49
N ALA A 228 12.49 -0.50 19.35
CA ALA A 228 12.63 -1.64 20.25
C ALA A 228 12.27 -1.23 21.68
N GLN A 229 11.21 -1.83 22.23
CA GLN A 229 10.91 -1.76 23.65
C GLN A 229 11.66 -2.89 24.36
N ILE A 230 12.76 -2.54 25.02
CA ILE A 230 13.62 -3.49 25.71
C ILE A 230 12.95 -3.97 26.99
N ILE A 231 12.89 -5.30 27.17
CA ILE A 231 12.34 -5.93 28.38
C ILE A 231 13.46 -6.39 29.30
N GLY A 232 14.51 -6.98 28.74
CA GLY A 232 15.66 -7.44 29.51
C GLY A 232 16.44 -8.53 28.78
N PRO A 233 17.58 -8.99 29.32
CA PRO A 233 18.34 -10.09 28.75
C PRO A 233 17.65 -11.45 29.00
N ASP A 234 17.82 -12.39 28.07
CA ASP A 234 17.54 -13.81 28.29
C ASP A 234 18.76 -14.55 28.84
N GLN A 235 18.56 -15.80 29.24
CA GLN A 235 19.62 -16.69 29.77
C GLN A 235 20.76 -16.99 28.77
N TYR A 236 20.57 -16.70 27.49
CA TYR A 236 21.55 -16.93 26.43
C TYR A 236 22.29 -15.64 26.03
N GLY A 237 22.08 -14.54 26.77
CA GLY A 237 22.72 -13.26 26.52
C GLY A 237 22.09 -12.44 25.37
N ARG A 238 20.92 -12.85 24.85
CA ARG A 238 20.15 -12.05 23.89
C ARG A 238 19.27 -11.06 24.64
N THR A 239 19.01 -9.92 24.04
CA THR A 239 18.07 -8.94 24.57
C THR A 239 16.64 -9.29 24.12
N VAL A 240 15.75 -9.54 25.08
CA VAL A 240 14.32 -9.70 24.83
C VAL A 240 13.70 -8.33 24.63
N ALA A 241 12.99 -8.14 23.51
CA ALA A 241 12.34 -6.88 23.19
C ALA A 241 11.03 -7.07 22.42
N ARG A 242 10.07 -6.16 22.64
CA ARG A 242 8.96 -5.96 21.69
C ARG A 242 9.43 -5.02 20.59
N LEU A 243 9.15 -5.38 19.35
CA LEU A 243 9.58 -4.61 18.19
C LEU A 243 8.37 -3.96 17.53
N PHE A 244 8.52 -2.69 17.20
CA PHE A 244 7.48 -1.90 16.55
C PHE A 244 8.00 -1.31 15.24
N VAL A 245 7.21 -1.45 14.19
CA VAL A 245 7.45 -0.83 12.89
C VAL A 245 6.26 0.07 12.58
N ALA A 246 6.49 1.38 12.47
CA ALA A 246 5.42 2.37 12.29
C ALA A 246 4.28 2.23 13.33
N GLY A 247 4.62 1.90 14.58
CA GLY A 247 3.67 1.69 15.69
C GLY A 247 3.00 0.31 15.73
N GLN A 248 3.27 -0.58 14.76
CA GLN A 248 2.71 -1.93 14.75
C GLN A 248 3.63 -2.94 15.43
N ASP A 249 3.09 -3.74 16.34
CA ASP A 249 3.82 -4.82 17.01
C ASP A 249 4.16 -5.95 16.01
N VAL A 250 5.46 -6.13 15.75
CA VAL A 250 6.00 -7.13 14.83
C VAL A 250 5.67 -8.54 15.31
N GLY A 251 5.78 -8.83 16.60
CA GLY A 251 5.50 -10.16 17.15
C GLY A 251 4.03 -10.54 16.97
N LEU A 252 3.13 -9.59 17.16
CA LEU A 252 1.70 -9.80 16.92
C LEU A 252 1.41 -10.07 15.44
N GLN A 253 2.10 -9.38 14.52
CA GLN A 253 1.95 -9.65 13.08
C GLN A 253 2.47 -11.05 12.71
N MET A 254 3.60 -11.48 13.28
CA MET A 254 4.12 -12.85 13.09
C MET A 254 3.07 -13.90 13.47
N VAL A 255 2.44 -13.75 14.63
CA VAL A 255 1.40 -14.68 15.13
C VAL A 255 0.14 -14.62 14.29
N ARG A 256 -0.37 -13.41 14.00
CA ARG A 256 -1.60 -13.21 13.21
C ARG A 256 -1.55 -13.86 11.84
N ASN A 257 -0.38 -13.86 11.20
CA ASN A 257 -0.19 -14.43 9.87
C ASN A 257 0.31 -15.88 9.91
N GLY A 258 0.36 -16.51 11.09
CA GLY A 258 0.72 -17.91 11.25
C GLY A 258 2.19 -18.22 11.00
N TYR A 259 3.09 -17.24 11.17
CA TYR A 259 4.53 -17.44 11.04
C TYR A 259 5.23 -17.63 12.39
N ALA A 260 4.55 -17.33 13.49
CA ALA A 260 4.99 -17.68 14.83
C ALA A 260 3.79 -18.09 15.68
N ILE A 261 4.10 -18.62 16.86
CA ILE A 261 3.14 -19.14 17.84
C ILE A 261 3.30 -18.29 19.09
N VAL A 262 2.23 -18.12 19.85
CA VAL A 262 2.29 -17.40 21.13
C VAL A 262 3.10 -18.24 22.11
N TYR A 263 4.14 -17.64 22.68
CA TYR A 263 4.88 -18.31 23.74
C TYR A 263 4.16 -18.08 25.08
N GLU A 264 3.14 -18.88 25.34
CA GLU A 264 2.17 -18.66 26.42
C GLU A 264 2.81 -18.58 27.82
N GLN A 265 3.97 -19.20 28.03
CA GLN A 265 4.76 -19.07 29.26
C GLN A 265 5.15 -17.62 29.57
N TYR A 266 5.37 -16.79 28.54
CA TYR A 266 5.82 -15.40 28.68
C TYR A 266 4.81 -14.37 28.18
N ASN A 267 3.75 -14.81 27.49
CA ASN A 267 2.76 -13.92 26.89
C ASN A 267 1.35 -14.52 26.95
N ASN A 268 0.54 -13.96 27.84
CA ASN A 268 -0.88 -14.28 28.01
C ASN A 268 -1.79 -13.16 27.47
N SER A 269 -1.27 -12.29 26.60
CA SER A 269 -2.06 -11.19 26.03
C SER A 269 -3.25 -11.73 25.23
N LYS A 270 -4.45 -11.22 25.52
CA LYS A 270 -5.67 -11.58 24.81
C LYS A 270 -5.56 -11.31 23.30
N ASP A 271 -4.82 -10.28 22.90
CA ASP A 271 -4.64 -9.94 21.48
C ASP A 271 -3.82 -10.99 20.73
N TYR A 272 -2.73 -11.46 21.35
CA TYR A 272 -1.89 -12.52 20.79
C TYR A 272 -2.63 -13.85 20.70
N LEU A 273 -3.33 -14.23 21.77
CA LEU A 273 -4.12 -15.47 21.81
C LEU A 273 -5.26 -15.45 20.79
N ARG A 274 -5.96 -14.33 20.66
CA ARG A 274 -7.00 -14.13 19.64
C ARG A 274 -6.42 -14.20 18.23
N ALA A 275 -5.31 -13.52 17.96
CA ALA A 275 -4.63 -13.56 16.66
C ALA A 275 -4.18 -14.99 16.30
N GLN A 276 -3.67 -15.74 17.26
CA GLN A 276 -3.33 -17.16 17.06
C GLN A 276 -4.56 -18.00 16.75
N ALA A 277 -5.67 -17.82 17.48
CA ALA A 277 -6.91 -18.55 17.22
C ALA A 277 -7.49 -18.23 15.83
N GLU A 278 -7.37 -16.99 15.36
CA GLU A 278 -7.72 -16.58 14.00
C GLU A 278 -6.83 -17.25 12.96
N ALA A 279 -5.50 -17.21 13.14
CA ALA A 279 -4.55 -17.85 12.25
C ALA A 279 -4.77 -19.38 12.14
N LYS A 280 -5.08 -20.02 13.28
CA LYS A 280 -5.46 -21.44 13.36
C LYS A 280 -6.71 -21.74 12.54
N ARG A 281 -7.79 -20.98 12.73
CA ARG A 281 -9.05 -21.16 11.98
C ARG A 281 -8.86 -20.93 10.47
N ALA A 282 -8.04 -19.96 10.10
CA ALA A 282 -7.72 -19.64 8.72
C ALA A 282 -6.66 -20.57 8.09
N LYS A 283 -6.06 -21.49 8.86
CA LYS A 283 -4.98 -22.40 8.43
C LYS A 283 -3.78 -21.67 7.81
N PHE A 284 -3.41 -20.52 8.37
CA PHE A 284 -2.26 -19.74 7.88
C PHE A 284 -0.93 -20.31 8.35
N GLY A 285 0.07 -20.28 7.46
CA GLY A 285 1.47 -20.62 7.76
C GLY A 285 1.62 -21.98 8.45
N VAL A 286 2.12 -21.97 9.69
CA VAL A 286 2.29 -23.16 10.54
C VAL A 286 0.99 -23.91 10.81
N TRP A 287 -0.16 -23.27 10.66
CA TRP A 287 -1.47 -23.91 10.86
C TRP A 287 -2.03 -24.57 9.60
N SER A 288 -1.33 -24.48 8.46
CA SER A 288 -1.77 -25.08 7.19
C SER A 288 -1.84 -26.60 7.24
N GLN A 289 -0.95 -27.24 8.00
CA GLN A 289 -0.91 -28.67 8.21
C GLN A 289 -0.44 -29.00 9.64
N PRO A 290 -1.01 -30.00 10.32
CA PRO A 290 -0.55 -30.43 11.64
C PRO A 290 0.91 -30.91 11.63
N GLY A 291 1.66 -30.66 12.70
CA GLY A 291 3.00 -31.23 12.88
C GLY A 291 3.84 -30.54 13.96
N ASP A 292 5.03 -31.09 14.22
CA ASP A 292 5.93 -30.64 15.30
C ASP A 292 6.37 -29.17 15.19
N HIS A 293 6.33 -28.59 13.97
CA HIS A 293 6.59 -27.17 13.73
C HIS A 293 5.59 -26.23 14.43
N GLN A 294 4.46 -26.76 14.90
CA GLN A 294 3.47 -26.06 15.72
C GLN A 294 3.83 -26.02 17.21
N ASP A 295 4.92 -26.67 17.63
CA ASP A 295 5.47 -26.61 18.98
C ASP A 295 7.01 -26.65 18.92
N PRO A 296 7.66 -25.51 18.63
CA PRO A 296 9.12 -25.44 18.54
C PRO A 296 9.82 -25.86 19.84
N VAL A 297 9.20 -25.64 21.01
CA VAL A 297 9.75 -26.08 22.31
C VAL A 297 9.79 -27.61 22.42
N ALA A 298 8.71 -28.29 22.05
CA ALA A 298 8.71 -29.76 21.99
C ALA A 298 9.70 -30.29 20.96
N TRP A 299 9.80 -29.64 19.80
CA TRP A 299 10.75 -30.02 18.77
C TRP A 299 12.22 -29.93 19.25
N ARG A 300 12.58 -28.87 19.97
CA ARG A 300 13.92 -28.72 20.57
C ARG A 300 14.22 -29.84 21.56
N ARG A 301 13.26 -30.19 22.43
CA ARG A 301 13.42 -31.26 23.44
C ARG A 301 13.65 -32.65 22.84
N LYS A 302 13.11 -32.94 21.65
CA LYS A 302 13.32 -34.22 20.96
C LYS A 302 14.74 -34.38 20.39
N ARG A 303 15.53 -33.31 20.35
CA ARG A 303 16.87 -33.28 19.71
C ARG A 303 18.00 -32.96 20.69
N LEU A 304 17.68 -32.83 21.97
CA LEU A 304 18.63 -32.79 23.09
C LEU A 304 18.77 -34.21 23.66
#